data_AF-A0A7Z9Y3J7-F1
#
_entry.id   AF-A0A7Z9Y3J7-F1
#
_cell.length_a   1.000
_cell.length_b   1.000
_cell.length_c   1.000
_cell.angle_alpha   90.00
_cell.angle_beta   90.00
_cell.angle_gamma   90.00
#
_symmetry.space_group_name_H-M   'P 1'
#
loop_
_entity.id
_entity.type
_entity.pdbx_description
1 polymer ?
#
loop_
_entity_poly.entity_id
_entity_poly.type
_entity_poly.pdbx_seq_one_letter_code
_entity_poly.pdbx_strand_id
1 'polypeptide(L)'
;MNHKYIAIEGVIGVGKTTLARLLEPKFENATVLLELFEENPFLAEFYQDRDQYAFQTQIFFLLSRYHQQHEAVPAALQKGNLISDYTFAKDELFAWLNLKDDELAMYGRVHAALGEKIPKPDLLVYLQADHDVIMRRIALRDRPYERDMDPEYIRQLAAAYENWLSALQDPPVLTIDVNHLDFLSNPDDLDTVASLIKQALAEHQPSPQPADAQLRLLQHGRLPAFQEFHRHLDTNKAFDPDLFFNYILLTEEMGEIASELVKIWGDATRLRGDGRTAEEAHQEAINRRRPTLRGELADLLAYTIKLANYTGIDLEQAYLEKMRQNIGRAWPDERTLPE
;
A
#
# COMPACT_ATOMS: atom_id res chain seq x y z
N MET A 1 -17.73 12.82 -0.46
CA MET A 1 -16.85 13.31 0.62
C MET A 1 -15.53 12.58 0.46
N ASN A 2 -14.38 13.22 0.70
CA ASN A 2 -13.09 12.54 0.67
C ASN A 2 -12.88 11.86 2.02
N HIS A 3 -13.09 10.54 2.10
CA HIS A 3 -12.88 9.78 3.33
C HIS A 3 -11.39 9.79 3.71
N LYS A 4 -11.13 9.78 5.02
CA LYS A 4 -9.78 9.93 5.58
C LYS A 4 -9.22 8.62 6.07
N TYR A 5 -7.97 8.36 5.72
CA TYR A 5 -7.17 7.26 6.25
C TYR A 5 -6.19 7.79 7.31
N ILE A 6 -6.36 7.38 8.55
CA ILE A 6 -5.49 7.70 9.68
C ILE A 6 -4.76 6.42 10.07
N ALA A 7 -3.43 6.47 10.15
CA ALA A 7 -2.64 5.36 10.70
C ALA A 7 -1.96 5.80 11.99
N ILE A 8 -1.98 4.94 13.00
CA ILE A 8 -1.40 5.19 14.31
C ILE A 8 -0.14 4.35 14.45
N GLU A 9 0.98 5.01 14.67
CA GLU A 9 2.30 4.40 14.80
C GLU A 9 2.91 4.63 16.19
N GLY A 10 3.95 3.86 16.48
CA GLY A 10 4.66 3.92 17.74
C GLY A 10 5.17 2.56 18.21
N VAL A 11 6.07 2.60 19.17
CA VAL A 11 6.73 1.40 19.71
C VAL A 11 5.74 0.42 20.36
N ILE A 12 6.19 -0.81 20.57
CA ILE A 12 5.40 -1.86 21.23
C ILE A 12 4.97 -1.36 22.61
N GLY A 13 3.71 -1.59 23.01
CA GLY A 13 3.20 -1.18 24.32
C GLY A 13 2.74 0.29 24.45
N VAL A 14 2.92 1.14 23.44
CA VAL A 14 2.58 2.58 23.55
C VAL A 14 1.08 2.88 23.58
N GLY A 15 0.21 1.98 23.10
CA GLY A 15 -1.25 2.13 23.16
C GLY A 15 -1.99 2.30 21.82
N LYS A 16 -1.34 2.00 20.69
CA LYS A 16 -1.90 2.14 19.32
C LYS A 16 -3.28 1.50 19.14
N THR A 17 -3.38 0.19 19.38
CA THR A 17 -4.62 -0.59 19.21
C THR A 17 -5.75 -0.04 20.08
N THR A 18 -5.42 0.37 21.31
CA THR A 18 -6.39 0.98 22.23
C THR A 18 -6.91 2.29 21.68
N LEU A 19 -6.00 3.18 21.24
CA LEU A 19 -6.40 4.47 20.67
C LEU A 19 -7.22 4.29 19.38
N ALA A 20 -6.81 3.40 18.48
CA ALA A 20 -7.53 3.13 17.22
C ALA A 20 -9.00 2.77 17.45
N ARG A 21 -9.25 1.85 18.40
CA ARG A 21 -10.62 1.43 18.78
C ARG A 21 -11.42 2.56 19.42
N LEU A 22 -10.79 3.35 20.28
CA LEU A 22 -11.48 4.44 20.98
C LEU A 22 -11.78 5.64 20.08
N LEU A 23 -11.00 5.84 19.02
CA LEU A 23 -11.23 6.90 18.04
C LEU A 23 -12.35 6.56 17.07
N GLU A 24 -12.65 5.29 16.79
CA GLU A 24 -13.73 4.88 15.85
C GLU A 24 -15.03 5.69 16.02
N PRO A 25 -15.66 5.78 17.21
CA PRO A 25 -16.90 6.54 17.39
C PRO A 25 -16.73 8.06 17.28
N LYS A 26 -15.49 8.59 17.29
CA LYS A 26 -15.21 10.02 17.18
C LYS A 26 -15.14 10.50 15.72
N PHE A 27 -15.13 9.58 14.75
CA PHE A 27 -15.07 9.85 13.32
C PHE A 27 -16.29 9.27 12.58
N GLU A 28 -16.86 10.05 11.66
CA GLU A 28 -18.06 9.63 10.92
C GLU A 28 -17.77 8.41 10.04
N ASN A 29 -18.64 7.40 10.12
CA ASN A 29 -18.55 6.14 9.35
C ASN A 29 -17.15 5.52 9.36
N ALA A 30 -16.41 5.64 10.46
CA ALA A 30 -15.07 5.08 10.55
C ALA A 30 -15.11 3.56 10.69
N THR A 31 -14.14 2.89 10.06
CA THR A 31 -13.83 1.48 10.27
C THR A 31 -12.43 1.37 10.88
N VAL A 32 -12.23 0.40 11.77
CA VAL A 32 -10.91 0.14 12.36
C VAL A 32 -10.24 -1.06 11.71
N LEU A 33 -8.98 -0.90 11.31
CA LEU A 33 -8.13 -1.97 10.77
C LEU A 33 -6.96 -2.26 11.73
N LEU A 34 -6.98 -3.44 12.34
CA LEU A 34 -5.99 -3.83 13.35
C LEU A 34 -4.98 -4.84 12.81
N GLU A 35 -3.73 -4.71 13.25
CA GLU A 35 -2.65 -5.64 12.94
C GLU A 35 -2.92 -7.05 13.52
N LEU A 36 -2.84 -8.08 12.69
CA LEU A 36 -3.03 -9.49 13.07
C LEU A 36 -1.69 -10.16 13.44
N PHE A 37 -1.06 -9.72 14.52
CA PHE A 37 0.25 -10.27 14.93
C PHE A 37 0.17 -11.65 15.60
N GLU A 38 -0.98 -12.06 16.14
CA GLU A 38 -1.14 -13.34 16.85
C GLU A 38 -1.09 -14.56 15.90
N GLU A 39 -1.30 -14.33 14.61
CA GLU A 39 -1.28 -15.39 13.59
C GLU A 39 0.14 -15.77 13.16
N ASN A 40 1.16 -14.99 13.55
CA ASN A 40 2.54 -15.24 13.15
C ASN A 40 3.13 -16.42 13.92
N PRO A 41 3.37 -17.57 13.27
CA PRO A 41 3.81 -18.80 13.93
C PRO A 41 5.27 -18.76 14.40
N PHE A 42 6.02 -17.71 14.05
CA PHE A 42 7.43 -17.53 14.40
C PHE A 42 7.63 -16.45 15.47
N LEU A 43 6.55 -15.75 15.89
CA LEU A 43 6.68 -14.60 16.78
C LEU A 43 7.19 -15.00 18.17
N ALA A 44 6.76 -16.15 18.69
CA ALA A 44 7.21 -16.62 20.00
C ALA A 44 8.71 -17.00 19.97
N GLU A 45 9.13 -17.72 18.93
CA GLU A 45 10.51 -18.15 18.69
C GLU A 45 11.43 -16.95 18.42
N PHE A 46 10.93 -15.93 17.72
CA PHE A 46 11.66 -14.67 17.52
C PHE A 46 12.08 -14.01 18.83
N TYR A 47 11.20 -13.99 19.83
CA TYR A 47 11.56 -13.43 21.14
C TYR A 47 12.53 -14.31 21.95
N GLN A 48 12.70 -15.58 21.57
CA GLN A 48 13.67 -16.49 22.18
C GLN A 48 15.03 -16.45 21.48
N ASP A 49 15.04 -16.41 20.14
CA ASP A 49 16.25 -16.33 19.31
C ASP A 49 15.99 -15.44 18.08
N ARG A 50 16.35 -14.17 18.21
CA ARG A 50 16.14 -13.17 17.15
C ARG A 50 16.98 -13.44 15.92
N ASP A 51 18.24 -13.83 16.08
CA ASP A 51 19.15 -14.05 14.95
C ASP A 51 18.67 -15.22 14.07
N GLN A 52 18.02 -16.25 14.65
CA GLN A 52 17.53 -17.40 13.89
C GLN A 52 16.16 -17.19 13.22
N TYR A 53 15.25 -16.45 13.87
CA TYR A 53 13.83 -16.38 13.48
C TYR A 53 13.39 -15.02 12.92
N ALA A 54 14.27 -14.00 12.92
CA ALA A 54 13.93 -12.67 12.43
C ALA A 54 13.38 -12.68 11.01
N PHE A 55 14.05 -13.35 10.06
CA PHE A 55 13.66 -13.32 8.66
C PHE A 55 12.25 -13.90 8.41
N GLN A 56 11.97 -15.07 8.99
CA GLN A 56 10.68 -15.75 8.88
C GLN A 56 9.57 -14.90 9.50
N THR A 57 9.84 -14.31 10.68
CA THR A 57 8.90 -13.41 11.34
C THR A 57 8.61 -12.16 10.51
N GLN A 58 9.63 -11.52 9.94
CA GLN A 58 9.46 -10.31 9.11
C GLN A 58 8.74 -10.61 7.80
N ILE A 59 9.10 -11.68 7.07
CA ILE A 59 8.41 -12.04 5.82
C ILE A 59 6.93 -12.39 6.08
N PHE A 60 6.63 -13.06 7.19
CA PHE A 60 5.23 -13.31 7.57
C PHE A 60 4.48 -11.99 7.79
N PHE A 61 5.04 -11.06 8.56
CA PHE A 61 4.43 -9.76 8.78
C PHE A 61 4.22 -9.00 7.47
N LEU A 62 5.23 -8.96 6.60
CA LEU A 62 5.16 -8.30 5.30
C LEU A 62 3.98 -8.81 4.46
N LEU A 63 3.87 -10.13 4.30
CA LEU A 63 2.84 -10.76 3.48
C LEU A 63 1.44 -10.60 4.11
N SER A 64 1.33 -10.79 5.42
CA SER A 64 0.07 -10.61 6.17
C SER A 64 -0.44 -9.18 6.03
N ARG A 65 0.43 -8.19 6.24
CA ARG A 65 0.09 -6.77 6.08
C ARG A 65 -0.26 -6.43 4.64
N TYR A 66 0.47 -6.96 3.65
CA TYR A 66 0.14 -6.76 2.24
C TYR A 66 -1.27 -7.26 1.93
N HIS A 67 -1.59 -8.51 2.26
CA HIS A 67 -2.92 -9.09 2.02
C HIS A 67 -4.02 -8.31 2.74
N GLN A 68 -3.78 -7.91 4.00
CA GLN A 68 -4.76 -7.15 4.74
C GLN A 68 -4.97 -5.75 4.15
N GLN A 69 -3.92 -5.01 3.82
CA GLN A 69 -4.04 -3.62 3.38
C GLN A 69 -4.45 -3.48 1.91
N HIS A 70 -3.95 -4.33 1.03
CA HIS A 70 -4.21 -4.24 -0.41
C HIS A 70 -5.72 -4.28 -0.73
N GLU A 71 -6.47 -5.16 -0.06
CA GLU A 71 -7.91 -5.26 -0.25
C GLU A 71 -8.72 -4.42 0.74
N ALA A 72 -8.38 -4.45 2.04
CA ALA A 72 -9.24 -3.87 3.07
C ALA A 72 -9.19 -2.34 3.08
N VAL A 73 -8.04 -1.73 2.78
CA VAL A 73 -7.90 -0.26 2.81
C VAL A 73 -8.77 0.39 1.73
N PRO A 74 -8.67 0.02 0.43
CA PRO A 74 -9.56 0.58 -0.59
C PRO A 74 -11.03 0.30 -0.32
N ALA A 75 -11.38 -0.91 0.13
CA ALA A 75 -12.76 -1.29 0.41
C ALA A 75 -13.36 -0.50 1.59
N ALA A 76 -12.58 -0.23 2.64
CA ALA A 76 -13.02 0.58 3.78
C ALA A 76 -13.19 2.05 3.38
N LEU A 77 -12.22 2.61 2.63
CA LEU A 77 -12.26 3.99 2.17
C LEU A 77 -13.37 4.27 1.15
N GLN A 78 -13.96 3.26 0.52
CA GLN A 78 -15.19 3.43 -0.25
C GLN A 78 -16.43 3.66 0.62
N LYS A 79 -16.43 3.17 1.87
CA LYS A 79 -17.58 3.20 2.79
C LYS A 79 -17.51 4.37 3.78
N GLY A 80 -16.32 4.77 4.20
CA GLY A 80 -16.13 5.82 5.19
C GLY A 80 -14.66 6.00 5.58
N ASN A 81 -14.43 6.68 6.70
CA ASN A 81 -13.07 6.90 7.21
C ASN A 81 -12.43 5.57 7.65
N LEU A 82 -11.10 5.51 7.65
CA LEU A 82 -10.33 4.36 8.09
C LEU A 82 -9.35 4.77 9.18
N ILE A 83 -9.32 4.03 10.27
CA ILE A 83 -8.33 4.17 11.33
C ILE A 83 -7.58 2.85 11.44
N SER A 84 -6.26 2.87 11.27
CA SER A 84 -5.41 1.69 11.43
C SER A 84 -4.40 1.87 12.56
N ASP A 85 -4.05 0.79 13.26
CA ASP A 85 -3.03 0.80 14.31
C ASP A 85 -1.62 0.43 13.83
N TYR A 86 -1.44 0.38 12.51
CA TYR A 86 -0.17 0.15 11.85
C TYR A 86 -0.17 0.69 10.41
N THR A 87 1.02 0.82 9.83
CA THR A 87 1.26 1.09 8.42
C THR A 87 2.01 -0.07 7.77
N PHE A 88 1.93 -0.18 6.44
CA PHE A 88 2.82 -1.07 5.70
C PHE A 88 4.29 -0.66 5.86
N ALA A 89 4.58 0.65 5.74
CA ALA A 89 5.93 1.21 5.80
C ALA A 89 6.69 0.95 7.12
N LYS A 90 5.98 0.73 8.23
CA LYS A 90 6.57 0.33 9.51
C LYS A 90 7.40 -0.95 9.41
N ASP A 91 7.04 -1.89 8.54
CA ASP A 91 7.68 -3.21 8.50
C ASP A 91 9.17 -3.10 8.22
N GLU A 92 9.55 -2.13 7.39
CA GLU A 92 10.93 -1.82 7.09
C GLU A 92 11.73 -1.59 8.39
N LEU A 93 11.23 -0.80 9.33
CA LEU A 93 11.92 -0.48 10.60
C LEU A 93 12.32 -1.75 11.37
N PHE A 94 11.42 -2.73 11.41
CA PHE A 94 11.67 -3.98 12.09
C PHE A 94 12.65 -4.85 11.31
N ALA A 95 12.59 -4.85 9.98
CA ALA A 95 13.55 -5.53 9.14
C ALA A 95 14.97 -4.96 9.29
N TRP A 96 15.13 -3.63 9.23
CA TRP A 96 16.42 -2.95 9.42
C TRP A 96 17.09 -3.27 10.77
N LEU A 97 16.29 -3.46 11.83
CA LEU A 97 16.79 -3.77 13.17
C LEU A 97 17.13 -5.25 13.39
N ASN A 98 16.54 -6.15 12.61
CA ASN A 98 16.59 -7.59 12.89
C ASN A 98 17.25 -8.42 11.79
N LEU A 99 17.33 -7.91 10.56
CA LEU A 99 17.89 -8.62 9.40
C LEU A 99 19.26 -8.05 9.02
N LYS A 100 20.10 -8.89 8.42
CA LYS A 100 21.47 -8.52 8.01
C LYS A 100 21.74 -9.01 6.59
N ASP A 101 22.70 -8.38 5.93
CA ASP A 101 23.26 -8.81 4.65
C ASP A 101 22.20 -9.21 3.60
N ASP A 102 22.24 -10.46 3.12
CA ASP A 102 21.38 -10.98 2.07
C ASP A 102 19.90 -11.05 2.48
N GLU A 103 19.60 -11.27 3.77
CA GLU A 103 18.23 -11.32 4.27
C GLU A 103 17.56 -9.96 4.20
N LEU A 104 18.28 -8.90 4.61
CA LEU A 104 17.79 -7.53 4.52
C LEU A 104 17.62 -7.09 3.06
N ALA A 105 18.58 -7.44 2.19
CA ALA A 105 18.51 -7.13 0.77
C ALA A 105 17.31 -7.83 0.09
N MET A 106 17.08 -9.11 0.41
CA MET A 106 15.93 -9.86 -0.11
C MET A 106 14.61 -9.29 0.40
N TYR A 107 14.52 -9.03 1.71
CA TYR A 107 13.35 -8.40 2.31
C TYR A 107 13.02 -7.06 1.63
N GLY A 108 14.02 -6.19 1.43
CA GLY A 108 13.82 -4.88 0.80
C GLY A 108 13.25 -4.97 -0.61
N ARG A 109 13.69 -5.95 -1.42
CA ARG A 109 13.13 -6.19 -2.76
C ARG A 109 11.67 -6.60 -2.72
N VAL A 110 11.31 -7.50 -1.80
CA VAL A 110 9.91 -7.94 -1.64
C VAL A 110 9.04 -6.79 -1.13
N HIS A 111 9.54 -6.04 -0.14
CA HIS A 111 8.83 -4.88 0.41
C HIS A 111 8.57 -3.82 -0.66
N ALA A 112 9.57 -3.51 -1.50
CA ALA A 112 9.42 -2.60 -2.62
C ALA A 112 8.35 -3.09 -3.63
N ALA A 113 8.36 -4.38 -3.98
CA ALA A 113 7.37 -4.99 -4.89
C ALA A 113 5.94 -4.80 -4.41
N LEU A 114 5.72 -5.06 -3.12
CA LEU A 114 4.38 -5.09 -2.54
C LEU A 114 3.88 -3.68 -2.18
N GLY A 115 4.79 -2.78 -1.80
CA GLY A 115 4.46 -1.44 -1.32
C GLY A 115 3.82 -0.52 -2.37
N GLU A 116 4.08 -0.75 -3.67
CA GLU A 116 3.54 0.11 -4.75
C GLU A 116 2.01 0.14 -4.78
N LYS A 117 1.36 -0.97 -4.38
CA LYS A 117 -0.10 -1.13 -4.44
C LYS A 117 -0.82 -0.75 -3.14
N ILE A 118 -0.09 -0.28 -2.13
CA ILE A 118 -0.66 0.03 -0.81
C ILE A 118 -1.00 1.52 -0.70
N PRO A 119 -2.28 1.89 -0.45
CA PRO A 119 -2.64 3.28 -0.21
C PRO A 119 -1.94 3.83 1.04
N LYS A 120 -1.41 5.05 0.95
CA LYS A 120 -0.82 5.76 2.08
C LYS A 120 -1.90 6.45 2.94
N PRO A 121 -1.68 6.61 4.26
CA PRO A 121 -2.61 7.35 5.10
C PRO A 121 -2.56 8.86 4.81
N ASP A 122 -3.69 9.56 5.01
CA ASP A 122 -3.76 11.03 4.98
C ASP A 122 -3.00 11.66 6.16
N LEU A 123 -2.88 10.93 7.28
CA LEU A 123 -2.17 11.37 8.48
C LEU A 123 -1.56 10.17 9.21
N LEU A 124 -0.29 10.30 9.57
CA LEU A 124 0.39 9.39 10.49
C LEU A 124 0.37 9.99 11.90
N VAL A 125 -0.25 9.29 12.85
CA VAL A 125 -0.28 9.69 14.26
C VAL A 125 0.77 8.87 15.01
N TYR A 126 1.89 9.49 15.36
CA TYR A 126 2.94 8.84 16.13
C TYR A 126 2.72 9.04 17.63
N LEU A 127 2.53 7.95 18.36
CA LEU A 127 2.45 7.98 19.82
C LEU A 127 3.84 7.85 20.42
N GLN A 128 4.24 8.84 21.20
CA GLN A 128 5.52 8.90 21.88
C GLN A 128 5.33 8.77 23.39
N ALA A 129 6.17 7.97 24.04
CA ALA A 129 6.19 7.81 25.48
C ALA A 129 7.60 7.49 25.96
N ASP A 130 7.87 7.77 27.21
CA ASP A 130 9.14 7.47 27.87
C ASP A 130 9.34 5.96 27.99
N HIS A 131 10.60 5.53 27.92
CA HIS A 131 10.98 4.12 27.97
C HIS A 131 10.37 3.39 29.19
N ASP A 132 10.41 4.01 30.36
CA ASP A 132 9.86 3.44 31.60
C ASP A 132 8.32 3.26 31.54
N VAL A 133 7.62 4.16 30.85
CA VAL A 133 6.16 4.07 30.64
C VAL A 133 5.85 2.91 29.70
N ILE A 134 6.61 2.78 28.61
CA ILE A 134 6.47 1.69 27.64
C ILE A 134 6.71 0.34 28.31
N MET A 135 7.83 0.17 29.01
CA MET A 135 8.16 -1.11 29.67
C MET A 135 7.10 -1.50 30.70
N ARG A 136 6.57 -0.52 31.46
CA ARG A 136 5.46 -0.75 32.39
C ARG A 136 4.20 -1.22 31.67
N ARG A 137 3.83 -0.61 30.55
CA ARG A 137 2.65 -1.00 29.74
C ARG A 137 2.82 -2.40 29.13
N ILE A 138 4.01 -2.75 28.66
CA ILE A 138 4.32 -4.10 28.15
C ILE A 138 4.15 -5.14 29.26
N ALA A 139 4.71 -4.89 30.45
CA ALA A 139 4.58 -5.78 31.60
C ALA A 139 3.11 -5.99 32.03
N LEU A 140 2.29 -4.92 32.00
CA LEU A 140 0.86 -5.00 32.34
C LEU A 140 0.02 -5.78 31.32
N ARG A 141 0.45 -5.85 30.05
CA ARG A 141 -0.27 -6.55 28.98
C ARG A 141 -0.18 -8.07 29.09
N ASP A 142 0.81 -8.57 29.83
CA ASP A 142 1.03 -9.98 30.19
C ASP A 142 1.01 -10.97 29.00
N ARG A 143 1.57 -10.56 27.85
CA ARG A 143 1.78 -11.49 26.73
C ARG A 143 2.95 -12.41 27.05
N PRO A 144 2.78 -13.74 27.02
CA PRO A 144 3.83 -14.67 27.46
C PRO A 144 5.17 -14.49 26.76
N TYR A 145 5.15 -14.20 25.45
CA TYR A 145 6.35 -13.99 24.64
C TYR A 145 6.99 -12.60 24.79
N GLU A 146 6.39 -11.66 25.52
CA GLU A 146 6.94 -10.32 25.77
C GLU A 146 7.53 -10.16 27.19
N ARG A 147 7.36 -11.16 28.07
CA ARG A 147 7.76 -11.04 29.49
C ARG A 147 9.26 -10.86 29.68
N ASP A 148 10.06 -11.52 28.85
CA ASP A 148 11.52 -11.47 28.88
C ASP A 148 12.09 -10.51 27.81
N MET A 149 11.29 -9.55 27.35
CA MET A 149 11.70 -8.61 26.31
C MET A 149 12.88 -7.76 26.77
N ASP A 150 13.94 -7.75 25.96
CA ASP A 150 15.12 -6.92 26.19
C ASP A 150 14.76 -5.43 26.20
N PRO A 151 14.93 -4.71 27.33
CA PRO A 151 14.65 -3.29 27.40
C PRO A 151 15.51 -2.45 26.42
N GLU A 152 16.71 -2.92 26.10
CA GLU A 152 17.59 -2.25 25.13
C GLU A 152 17.03 -2.35 23.71
N TYR A 153 16.40 -3.47 23.36
CA TYR A 153 15.72 -3.60 22.07
C TYR A 153 14.61 -2.57 21.91
N ILE A 154 13.81 -2.31 22.95
CA ILE A 154 12.78 -1.26 22.91
C ILE A 154 13.40 0.14 22.74
N ARG A 155 14.55 0.41 23.35
CA ARG A 155 15.27 1.68 23.13
C ARG A 155 15.75 1.82 21.69
N GLN A 156 16.32 0.77 21.11
CA GLN A 156 16.75 0.77 19.72
C GLN A 156 15.56 0.96 18.76
N LEU A 157 14.43 0.30 19.04
CA LEU A 157 13.22 0.45 18.26
C LEU A 157 12.66 1.88 18.33
N ALA A 158 12.65 2.50 19.52
CA ALA A 158 12.26 3.90 19.67
C ALA A 158 13.15 4.82 18.84
N ALA A 159 14.48 4.66 18.94
CA ALA A 159 15.43 5.44 18.15
C ALA A 159 15.25 5.24 16.63
N ALA A 160 14.96 4.02 16.18
CA ALA A 160 14.68 3.73 14.77
C ALA A 160 13.43 4.47 14.28
N TYR A 161 12.35 4.48 15.09
CA TYR A 161 11.15 5.26 14.77
C TYR A 161 11.46 6.76 14.64
N GLU A 162 12.17 7.36 15.59
CA GLU A 162 12.53 8.79 15.55
C GLU A 162 13.33 9.12 14.28
N ASN A 163 14.32 8.29 13.94
CA ASN A 163 15.13 8.48 12.73
C ASN A 163 14.26 8.39 11.47
N TRP A 164 13.39 7.39 11.38
CA TRP A 164 12.51 7.20 10.22
C TRP A 164 11.51 8.34 10.05
N LEU A 165 10.87 8.78 11.14
CA LEU A 165 9.93 9.90 11.10
C LEU A 165 10.62 11.21 10.71
N SER A 166 11.87 11.43 11.14
CA SER A 166 12.63 12.63 10.78
C SER A 166 12.93 12.75 9.28
N ALA A 167 12.98 11.62 8.57
CA ALA A 167 13.21 11.55 7.13
C ALA A 167 11.91 11.52 6.30
N LEU A 168 10.76 11.32 6.96
CA LEU A 168 9.46 11.14 6.30
C LEU A 168 8.91 12.49 5.81
N GLN A 169 8.68 12.61 4.51
CA GLN A 169 8.09 13.81 3.90
C GLN A 169 6.59 13.68 3.60
N ASP A 170 6.13 12.45 3.41
CA ASP A 170 4.76 12.11 3.03
C ASP A 170 4.46 10.69 3.56
N PRO A 171 3.42 10.49 4.38
CA PRO A 171 2.36 11.46 4.78
C PRO A 171 2.77 12.39 5.93
N PRO A 172 1.97 13.45 6.22
CA PRO A 172 2.21 14.31 7.39
C PRO A 172 2.14 13.52 8.69
N VAL A 173 2.95 13.93 9.67
CA VAL A 173 3.10 13.26 10.96
C VAL A 173 2.60 14.17 12.08
N LEU A 174 1.68 13.65 12.91
CA LEU A 174 1.28 14.23 14.19
C LEU A 174 1.90 13.40 15.32
N THR A 175 2.87 13.95 16.01
CA THR A 175 3.43 13.34 17.23
C THR A 175 2.60 13.72 18.45
N ILE A 176 2.20 12.73 19.25
CA ILE A 176 1.45 12.91 20.48
C ILE A 176 2.21 12.25 21.63
N ASP A 177 2.64 13.06 22.60
CA ASP A 177 3.13 12.56 23.89
C ASP A 177 1.97 11.94 24.68
N VAL A 178 2.12 10.67 25.04
CA VAL A 178 1.12 9.90 25.80
C VAL A 178 1.63 9.46 27.18
N ASN A 179 2.66 10.14 27.73
CA ASN A 179 3.19 9.89 29.07
C ASN A 179 2.16 10.15 30.16
N HIS A 180 1.37 11.22 29.97
CA HIS A 180 0.39 11.69 30.97
C HIS A 180 -1.07 11.61 30.50
N LEU A 181 -1.32 11.01 29.34
CA LEU A 181 -2.66 10.81 28.80
C LEU A 181 -3.16 9.42 29.14
N ASP A 182 -4.35 9.34 29.75
CA ASP A 182 -5.07 8.09 29.97
C ASP A 182 -6.41 8.12 29.22
N PHE A 183 -6.34 8.04 27.89
CA PHE A 183 -7.54 8.00 27.05
C PHE A 183 -8.41 6.74 27.23
N LEU A 184 -7.97 5.75 28.04
CA LEU A 184 -8.79 4.59 28.41
C LEU A 184 -9.75 4.93 29.56
N SER A 185 -9.25 5.62 30.59
CA SER A 185 -10.02 5.95 31.80
C SER A 185 -10.56 7.37 31.82
N ASN A 186 -9.98 8.27 31.04
CA ASN A 186 -10.31 9.70 31.00
C ASN A 186 -10.85 10.12 29.63
N PRO A 187 -12.18 10.33 29.50
CA PRO A 187 -12.79 10.78 28.25
C PRO A 187 -12.24 12.13 27.74
N ASP A 188 -11.83 13.03 28.64
CA ASP A 188 -11.33 14.35 28.27
C ASP A 188 -9.96 14.25 27.55
N ASP A 189 -9.13 13.28 27.95
CA ASP A 189 -7.85 12.99 27.28
C ASP A 189 -8.10 12.44 25.88
N LEU A 190 -9.07 11.54 25.73
CA LEU A 190 -9.48 11.00 24.43
C LEU A 190 -10.03 12.11 23.52
N ASP A 191 -10.85 13.02 24.05
CA ASP A 191 -11.38 14.16 23.31
C ASP A 191 -10.30 15.15 22.89
N THR A 192 -9.29 15.35 23.73
CA THR A 192 -8.10 16.14 23.40
C THR A 192 -7.34 15.51 22.23
N VAL A 193 -7.03 14.21 22.31
CA VAL A 193 -6.34 13.48 21.22
C VAL A 193 -7.15 13.52 19.93
N ALA A 194 -8.45 13.24 19.98
CA ALA A 194 -9.32 13.29 18.81
C ALA A 194 -9.38 14.69 18.17
N SER A 195 -9.36 15.74 19.00
CA SER A 195 -9.35 17.13 18.53
C SER A 195 -8.03 17.48 17.83
N LEU A 196 -6.89 17.08 18.39
CA LEU A 196 -5.57 17.25 17.76
C LEU A 196 -5.50 16.56 16.38
N ILE A 197 -6.00 15.33 16.29
CA ILE A 197 -6.03 14.58 15.02
C ILE A 197 -6.92 15.29 13.99
N LYS A 198 -8.12 15.75 14.40
CA LYS A 198 -9.03 16.50 13.50
C LYS A 198 -8.42 17.81 13.03
N GLN A 199 -7.74 18.53 13.92
CA GLN A 199 -7.02 19.76 13.58
C GLN A 199 -5.89 19.48 12.57
N ALA A 200 -5.05 18.47 12.84
CA ALA A 200 -3.96 18.09 11.95
C ALA A 200 -4.48 17.69 10.56
N LEU A 201 -5.58 16.93 10.49
CA LEU A 201 -6.24 16.57 9.23
C LEU A 201 -6.80 17.79 8.48
N ALA A 202 -7.22 18.84 9.19
CA ALA A 202 -7.74 20.07 8.59
C ALA A 202 -6.60 20.96 8.07
N GLU A 203 -5.50 21.08 8.82
CA GLU A 203 -4.30 21.85 8.44
C GLU A 203 -3.57 21.22 7.25
N HIS A 204 -3.54 19.89 7.19
CA HIS A 204 -2.93 19.12 6.13
C HIS A 204 -3.93 18.66 5.07
N GLN A 205 -5.12 19.29 4.99
CA GLN A 205 -5.89 19.18 3.76
C GLN A 205 -4.99 19.71 2.65
N PRO A 206 -4.67 18.90 1.63
CA PRO A 206 -3.94 19.42 0.50
C PRO A 206 -4.77 20.61 -0.01
N SER A 207 -4.21 21.81 0.10
CA SER A 207 -4.49 22.84 -0.89
C SER A 207 -4.41 22.13 -2.24
N PRO A 208 -5.31 22.32 -3.21
CA PRO A 208 -5.18 21.69 -4.52
C PRO A 208 -3.79 22.07 -5.07
N GLN A 209 -2.84 21.16 -4.87
CA GLN A 209 -1.42 21.30 -5.18
C GLN A 209 -1.19 20.61 -6.53
N PRO A 210 -0.07 20.88 -7.21
CA PRO A 210 0.09 20.87 -8.68
C PRO A 210 -0.09 19.53 -9.42
N ALA A 211 -0.58 18.47 -8.76
CA ALA A 211 -0.95 17.23 -9.42
C ALA A 211 -1.96 17.51 -10.56
N ASP A 212 -2.95 18.38 -10.34
CA ASP A 212 -3.88 18.81 -11.38
C ASP A 212 -3.17 19.54 -12.54
N ALA A 213 -2.07 20.25 -12.28
CA ALA A 213 -1.32 20.94 -13.34
C ALA A 213 -0.51 19.97 -14.20
N GLN A 214 0.08 18.92 -13.60
CA GLN A 214 0.77 17.86 -14.33
C GLN A 214 -0.21 16.90 -15.04
N LEU A 215 -1.33 16.56 -14.41
CA LEU A 215 -2.44 15.80 -15.02
C LEU A 215 -3.10 16.57 -16.17
N ARG A 216 -3.14 17.91 -16.11
CA ARG A 216 -3.56 18.76 -17.25
C ARG A 216 -2.67 18.60 -18.48
N LEU A 217 -1.37 18.27 -18.34
CA LEU A 217 -0.51 17.93 -19.49
C LEU A 217 -1.02 16.66 -20.21
N LEU A 218 -1.65 15.75 -19.47
CA LEU A 218 -2.16 14.49 -20.00
C LEU A 218 -3.54 14.63 -20.66
N GLN A 219 -4.33 15.66 -20.32
CA GLN A 219 -5.68 15.87 -20.88
C GLN A 219 -5.69 16.08 -22.40
N HIS A 220 -4.57 16.53 -22.98
CA HIS A 220 -4.35 16.62 -24.44
C HIS A 220 -3.06 15.90 -24.88
N GLY A 221 -2.50 15.07 -24.00
CA GLY A 221 -1.19 14.45 -24.17
C GLY A 221 -1.20 13.32 -25.19
N ARG A 222 -0.15 13.28 -26.01
CA ARG A 222 0.25 12.09 -26.77
C ARG A 222 1.14 11.20 -25.92
N LEU A 223 1.51 10.00 -26.41
CA LEU A 223 2.40 9.09 -25.68
C LEU A 223 3.68 9.76 -25.14
N PRO A 224 4.34 10.72 -25.83
CA PRO A 224 5.50 11.42 -25.28
C PRO A 224 5.19 12.23 -24.00
N ALA A 225 3.98 12.78 -23.88
CA ALA A 225 3.55 13.49 -22.68
C ALA A 225 3.32 12.53 -21.52
N PHE A 226 2.80 11.33 -21.79
CA PHE A 226 2.65 10.29 -20.77
C PHE A 226 4.01 9.76 -20.31
N GLN A 227 4.94 9.57 -21.26
CA GLN A 227 6.32 9.21 -20.96
C GLN A 227 7.02 10.27 -20.09
N GLU A 228 6.87 11.55 -20.41
CA GLU A 228 7.45 12.64 -19.61
C GLU A 228 6.85 12.73 -18.21
N PHE A 229 5.54 12.56 -18.09
CA PHE A 229 4.87 12.50 -16.79
C PHE A 229 5.43 11.37 -15.93
N HIS A 230 5.58 10.16 -16.49
CA HIS A 230 6.12 9.03 -15.75
C HIS A 230 7.57 9.24 -15.32
N ARG A 231 8.44 9.86 -16.14
CA ARG A 231 9.81 10.19 -15.70
C ARG A 231 9.82 11.07 -14.45
N HIS A 232 8.95 12.08 -14.43
CA HIS A 232 8.81 12.97 -13.27
C HIS A 232 8.23 12.23 -12.07
N LEU A 233 7.17 11.44 -12.27
CA LEU A 233 6.52 10.68 -11.22
C LEU A 233 7.50 9.69 -10.57
N ASP A 234 8.22 8.92 -11.40
CA ASP A 234 9.15 7.89 -10.95
C ASP A 234 10.32 8.50 -10.17
N THR A 235 10.87 9.62 -10.66
CA THR A 235 11.91 10.38 -9.96
C THR A 235 11.42 10.91 -8.61
N ASN A 236 10.22 11.48 -8.55
CA ASN A 236 9.66 12.06 -7.33
C ASN A 236 9.27 11.00 -6.28
N LYS A 237 8.87 9.81 -6.73
CA LYS A 237 8.45 8.72 -5.86
C LYS A 237 9.56 7.70 -5.59
N ALA A 238 10.76 7.93 -6.11
CA ALA A 238 11.93 7.05 -5.98
C ALA A 238 11.63 5.59 -6.38
N PHE A 239 10.92 5.39 -7.50
CA PHE A 239 10.66 4.05 -8.03
C PHE A 239 11.96 3.37 -8.47
N ASP A 240 12.01 2.04 -8.35
CA ASP A 240 13.17 1.24 -8.76
C ASP A 240 13.26 1.20 -10.31
N PRO A 241 14.39 1.64 -10.92
CA PRO A 241 14.59 1.58 -12.36
C PRO A 241 14.97 0.19 -12.89
N ASP A 242 15.06 -0.85 -12.04
CA ASP A 242 15.41 -2.20 -12.47
C ASP A 242 14.41 -2.75 -13.51
N LEU A 243 14.94 -3.13 -14.67
CA LEU A 243 14.15 -3.57 -15.82
C LEU A 243 13.45 -4.90 -15.57
N PHE A 244 14.09 -5.82 -14.84
CA PHE A 244 13.53 -7.14 -14.59
C PHE A 244 12.36 -7.07 -13.60
N PHE A 245 12.52 -6.25 -12.56
CA PHE A 245 11.47 -5.97 -11.59
C PHE A 245 10.24 -5.32 -12.25
N ASN A 246 10.43 -4.26 -13.05
CA ASN A 246 9.33 -3.62 -13.77
C ASN A 246 8.69 -4.55 -14.81
N TYR A 247 9.43 -5.51 -15.36
CA TYR A 247 8.88 -6.56 -16.22
C TYR A 247 7.98 -7.52 -15.42
N ILE A 248 8.36 -7.90 -14.20
CA ILE A 248 7.50 -8.73 -13.33
C ILE A 248 6.18 -8.00 -13.05
N LEU A 249 6.23 -6.72 -12.69
CA LEU A 249 5.03 -5.93 -12.46
C LEU A 249 4.15 -5.84 -13.71
N LEU A 250 4.74 -5.64 -14.89
CA LEU A 250 3.99 -5.71 -16.16
C LEU A 250 3.31 -7.07 -16.35
N THR A 251 3.98 -8.19 -16.01
CA THR A 251 3.39 -9.53 -16.13
C THR A 251 2.25 -9.77 -15.15
N GLU A 252 2.30 -9.16 -13.97
CA GLU A 252 1.21 -9.19 -13.00
C GLU A 252 -0.04 -8.49 -13.55
N GLU A 253 0.10 -7.29 -14.11
CA GLU A 253 -1.02 -6.56 -14.71
C GLU A 253 -1.65 -7.31 -15.90
N MET A 254 -0.83 -8.04 -16.69
CA MET A 254 -1.36 -8.96 -17.71
C MET A 254 -2.20 -10.09 -17.10
N GLY A 255 -1.81 -10.59 -15.92
CA GLY A 255 -2.55 -11.59 -15.15
C GLY A 255 -3.90 -11.07 -14.67
N GLU A 256 -3.96 -9.84 -14.16
CA GLU A 256 -5.20 -9.22 -13.72
C GLU A 256 -6.18 -8.98 -14.89
N ILE A 257 -5.66 -8.54 -16.04
CA ILE A 257 -6.47 -8.48 -17.27
C ILE A 257 -7.03 -9.87 -17.63
N ALA A 258 -6.20 -10.92 -17.57
CA ALA A 258 -6.66 -12.28 -17.85
C ALA A 258 -7.76 -12.73 -16.88
N SER A 259 -7.61 -12.42 -15.58
CA SER A 259 -8.60 -12.68 -14.54
C SER A 259 -9.94 -12.00 -14.85
N GLU A 260 -9.93 -10.72 -15.23
CA GLU A 260 -11.14 -9.99 -15.62
C GLU A 260 -11.78 -10.53 -16.89
N LEU A 261 -11.00 -10.94 -17.89
CA LEU A 261 -11.51 -11.57 -19.11
C LEU A 261 -12.20 -12.92 -18.82
N VAL A 262 -11.65 -13.73 -17.91
CA VAL A 262 -12.30 -14.98 -17.46
C VAL A 262 -13.63 -14.67 -16.77
N LYS A 263 -13.70 -13.64 -15.92
CA LYS A 263 -14.93 -13.21 -15.27
C LYS A 263 -15.98 -12.74 -16.28
N ILE A 264 -15.58 -11.96 -17.30
CA ILE A 264 -16.47 -11.53 -18.40
C ILE A 264 -17.04 -12.75 -19.13
N TRP A 265 -16.20 -13.74 -19.44
CA TRP A 265 -16.65 -14.96 -20.11
C TRP A 265 -17.65 -15.75 -19.25
N GLY A 266 -17.39 -15.88 -17.94
CA GLY A 266 -18.31 -16.53 -17.00
C GLY A 266 -19.66 -15.80 -16.87
N ASP A 267 -19.63 -14.48 -16.72
CA ASP A 267 -20.84 -13.65 -16.64
C ASP A 267 -21.67 -13.73 -17.93
N ALA A 268 -21.02 -13.67 -19.10
CA ALA A 268 -21.70 -13.81 -20.39
C ALA A 268 -22.32 -15.22 -20.55
N THR A 269 -21.61 -16.26 -20.13
CA THR A 269 -22.13 -17.65 -20.19
C THR A 269 -23.37 -17.82 -19.33
N ARG A 270 -23.38 -17.27 -18.12
CA ARG A 270 -24.55 -17.27 -17.23
C ARG A 270 -25.73 -16.52 -17.84
N LEU A 271 -25.50 -15.30 -18.35
CA LEU A 271 -26.56 -14.49 -18.99
C LEU A 271 -27.19 -15.17 -20.20
N ARG A 272 -26.40 -15.94 -20.97
CA ARG A 272 -26.93 -16.79 -22.05
C ARG A 272 -27.83 -17.91 -21.52
N GLY A 273 -27.46 -18.52 -20.40
CA GLY A 273 -28.30 -19.50 -19.70
C GLY A 273 -29.65 -18.92 -19.26
N ASP A 274 -29.69 -17.63 -18.94
CA ASP A 274 -30.89 -16.87 -18.56
C ASP A 274 -31.72 -16.38 -19.78
N GLY A 275 -31.41 -16.86 -20.99
CA GLY A 275 -32.17 -16.59 -22.21
C GLY A 275 -31.78 -15.33 -22.98
N ARG A 276 -30.65 -14.68 -22.66
CA ARG A 276 -30.10 -13.58 -23.47
C ARG A 276 -29.43 -14.10 -24.75
N THR A 277 -29.42 -13.27 -25.80
CA THR A 277 -28.61 -13.57 -26.99
C THR A 277 -27.12 -13.51 -26.67
N ALA A 278 -26.29 -14.15 -27.50
CA ALA A 278 -24.84 -14.18 -27.28
C ALA A 278 -24.21 -12.77 -27.27
N GLU A 279 -24.69 -11.89 -28.14
CA GLU A 279 -24.21 -10.52 -28.26
C GLU A 279 -24.61 -9.66 -27.05
N GLU A 280 -25.89 -9.70 -26.65
CA GLU A 280 -26.38 -8.97 -25.47
C GLU A 280 -25.69 -9.44 -24.18
N ALA A 281 -25.53 -10.75 -24.02
CA ALA A 281 -24.88 -11.34 -22.86
C ALA A 281 -23.41 -10.91 -22.75
N HIS A 282 -22.69 -10.91 -23.88
CA HIS A 282 -21.29 -10.49 -23.91
C HIS A 282 -21.15 -8.99 -23.64
N GLN A 283 -21.97 -8.16 -24.28
CA GLN A 283 -21.91 -6.71 -24.11
C GLN A 283 -22.27 -6.28 -22.67
N GLU A 284 -23.25 -6.94 -22.06
CA GLU A 284 -23.64 -6.71 -20.67
C GLU A 284 -22.54 -7.16 -19.69
N ALA A 285 -21.91 -8.32 -19.92
CA ALA A 285 -20.78 -8.76 -19.11
C ALA A 285 -19.60 -7.79 -19.19
N ILE A 286 -19.27 -7.28 -20.38
CA ILE A 286 -18.28 -6.22 -20.57
C ILE A 286 -18.70 -4.97 -19.80
N ASN A 287 -19.96 -4.54 -19.90
CA ASN A 287 -20.43 -3.33 -19.21
C ASN A 287 -20.21 -3.41 -17.69
N ARG A 288 -20.48 -4.57 -17.09
CA ARG A 288 -20.31 -4.82 -15.65
C ARG A 288 -18.86 -4.75 -15.21
N ARG A 289 -17.93 -5.26 -16.04
CA ARG A 289 -16.49 -5.35 -15.70
C ARG A 289 -15.67 -4.17 -16.22
N ARG A 290 -16.24 -3.34 -17.09
CA ARG A 290 -15.57 -2.18 -17.71
C ARG A 290 -14.83 -1.30 -16.70
N PRO A 291 -15.37 -0.95 -15.51
CA PRO A 291 -14.64 -0.11 -14.56
C PRO A 291 -13.30 -0.72 -14.13
N THR A 292 -13.30 -2.00 -13.74
CA THR A 292 -12.10 -2.73 -13.33
C THR A 292 -11.15 -2.93 -14.50
N LEU A 293 -11.64 -3.43 -15.64
CA LEU A 293 -10.83 -3.66 -16.84
C LEU A 293 -10.13 -2.38 -17.35
N ARG A 294 -10.76 -1.21 -17.16
CA ARG A 294 -10.14 0.08 -17.50
C ARG A 294 -8.96 0.43 -16.59
N GLY A 295 -9.02 0.04 -15.32
CA GLY A 295 -7.90 0.19 -14.37
C GLY A 295 -6.72 -0.68 -14.81
N GLU A 296 -6.94 -1.99 -14.94
CA GLU A 296 -5.87 -2.94 -15.31
C GLU A 296 -5.20 -2.58 -16.66
N LEU A 297 -5.99 -2.13 -17.65
CA LEU A 297 -5.44 -1.67 -18.93
C LEU A 297 -4.60 -0.39 -18.79
N ALA A 298 -4.95 0.50 -17.86
CA ALA A 298 -4.18 1.71 -17.59
C ALA A 298 -2.87 1.37 -16.86
N ASP A 299 -2.90 0.42 -15.92
CA ASP A 299 -1.72 -0.03 -15.18
C ASP A 299 -0.74 -0.78 -16.09
N LEU A 300 -1.25 -1.64 -16.98
CA LEU A 300 -0.44 -2.27 -18.03
C LEU A 300 0.25 -1.23 -18.93
N LEU A 301 -0.46 -0.17 -19.31
CA LEU A 301 0.10 0.92 -20.10
C LEU A 301 1.17 1.68 -19.30
N ALA A 302 0.94 1.94 -18.00
CA ALA A 302 1.89 2.61 -17.13
C ALA A 302 3.22 1.85 -17.04
N TYR A 303 3.21 0.53 -16.80
CA TYR A 303 4.45 -0.26 -16.77
C TYR A 303 5.12 -0.37 -18.14
N THR A 304 4.34 -0.42 -19.23
CA THR A 304 4.90 -0.35 -20.58
C THR A 304 5.64 0.97 -20.82
N ILE A 305 5.07 2.09 -20.35
CA ILE A 305 5.68 3.42 -20.41
C ILE A 305 6.95 3.49 -19.56
N LYS A 306 6.91 2.96 -18.33
CA LYS A 306 8.07 2.89 -17.43
C LYS A 306 9.24 2.15 -18.09
N LEU A 307 8.99 0.94 -18.60
CA LEU A 307 10.02 0.15 -19.28
C LEU A 307 10.60 0.89 -20.50
N ALA A 308 9.76 1.54 -21.29
CA ALA A 308 10.23 2.33 -22.42
C ALA A 308 11.09 3.53 -21.97
N ASN A 309 10.70 4.21 -20.89
CA ASN A 309 11.49 5.30 -20.32
C ASN A 309 12.86 4.82 -19.83
N TYR A 310 12.91 3.73 -19.05
CA TYR A 310 14.17 3.18 -18.53
C TYR A 310 15.09 2.63 -19.63
N THR A 311 14.53 2.29 -20.79
CA THR A 311 15.30 1.84 -21.98
C THR A 311 15.58 2.95 -23.00
N GLY A 312 15.08 4.17 -22.76
CA GLY A 312 15.25 5.31 -23.68
C GLY A 312 14.45 5.22 -24.98
N ILE A 313 13.40 4.40 -25.01
CA ILE A 313 12.54 4.18 -26.18
C ILE A 313 11.45 5.26 -26.22
N ASP A 314 11.32 5.96 -27.36
CA ASP A 314 10.13 6.77 -27.67
C ASP A 314 9.01 5.84 -28.18
N LEU A 315 7.98 5.63 -27.35
CA LEU A 315 6.91 4.68 -27.65
C LEU A 315 6.04 5.13 -28.82
N GLU A 316 5.83 6.43 -28.99
CA GLU A 316 5.03 6.94 -30.11
C GLU A 316 5.73 6.68 -31.43
N GLN A 317 7.02 7.04 -31.51
CA GLN A 317 7.82 6.79 -32.70
C GLN A 317 7.91 5.30 -33.01
N ALA A 318 8.22 4.47 -32.00
CA ALA A 318 8.29 3.02 -32.15
C ALA A 318 6.96 2.43 -32.67
N TYR A 319 5.82 2.87 -32.12
CA TYR A 319 4.50 2.44 -32.59
C TYR A 319 4.21 2.89 -34.03
N LEU A 320 4.46 4.17 -34.36
CA LEU A 320 4.23 4.72 -35.70
C LEU A 320 5.09 4.02 -36.76
N GLU A 321 6.36 3.79 -36.48
CA GLU A 321 7.26 3.03 -37.35
C GLU A 321 6.75 1.61 -37.56
N LYS A 322 6.32 0.93 -36.50
CA LYS A 322 5.76 -0.41 -36.58
C LYS A 322 4.46 -0.45 -37.39
N MET A 323 3.56 0.51 -37.19
CA MET A 323 2.28 0.56 -37.92
C MET A 323 2.49 0.87 -39.40
N ARG A 324 3.44 1.75 -39.76
CA ARG A 324 3.84 1.98 -41.16
C ARG A 324 4.30 0.69 -41.84
N GLN A 325 5.09 -0.12 -41.14
CA GLN A 325 5.50 -1.44 -41.65
C GLN A 325 4.30 -2.38 -41.82
N ASN A 326 3.37 -2.40 -40.85
CA ASN A 326 2.22 -3.28 -40.88
C ASN A 326 1.21 -2.93 -41.99
N ILE A 327 1.02 -1.65 -42.31
CA ILE A 327 0.16 -1.20 -43.42
C ILE A 327 0.66 -1.78 -44.76
N GLY A 328 1.97 -1.95 -44.91
CA GLY A 328 2.57 -2.54 -46.12
C GLY A 328 2.58 -4.07 -46.17
N ARG A 329 2.10 -4.77 -45.14
CA ARG A 329 2.10 -6.24 -45.09
C ARG A 329 0.81 -6.82 -45.67
N ALA A 330 0.96 -7.68 -46.68
CA ALA A 330 -0.09 -8.63 -47.04
C ALA A 330 -0.07 -9.76 -46.00
N TRP A 331 -1.17 -9.93 -45.27
CA TRP A 331 -1.35 -11.07 -44.37
C TRP A 331 -1.85 -12.25 -45.21
N PRO A 332 -1.20 -13.42 -45.20
CA PRO A 332 -1.73 -14.61 -45.86
C PRO A 332 -3.09 -14.98 -45.24
N ASP A 333 -4.05 -15.40 -46.07
CA ASP A 333 -5.43 -15.72 -45.66
C ASP A 333 -5.52 -16.87 -44.65
N GLU A 334 -4.48 -17.71 -44.55
CA GLU A 334 -4.40 -18.79 -43.58
C GLU A 334 -3.46 -18.43 -42.44
N ARG A 335 -4.03 -18.18 -41.25
CA ARG A 335 -3.30 -18.34 -39.99
C ARG A 335 -3.06 -19.83 -39.77
N THR A 336 -2.01 -20.39 -40.35
CA THR A 336 -1.48 -21.68 -39.90
C THR A 336 -0.99 -21.48 -38.47
N LEU A 337 -1.69 -22.08 -37.51
CA LEU A 337 -1.19 -22.23 -36.14
C LEU A 337 0.15 -23.00 -36.21
N PRO A 338 1.19 -22.60 -35.46
CA PRO A 338 2.40 -23.40 -35.36
C PRO A 338 2.08 -24.81 -34.82
N GLU A 339 2.64 -25.84 -35.44
CA GLU A 339 2.56 -27.25 -34.98
C GLU A 339 3.20 -27.47 -33.60
#